data_AF-A0A0F9DIV0-F1
#
_entry.id   AF-A0A0F9DIV0-F1
#
_cell.length_a   1.000
_cell.length_b   1.000
_cell.length_c   1.000
_cell.angle_alpha   90.00
_cell.angle_beta   90.00
_cell.angle_gamma   90.00
#
_symmetry.space_group_name_H-M   'P 1'
#
loop_
_entity.id
_entity.type
_entity.pdbx_description
1 polymer ?
#
loop_
_entity_poly.entity_id
_entity_poly.type
_entity_poly.pdbx_seq_one_letter_code
_entity_poly.pdbx_strand_id
1 'polypeptide(L)'
;GLDRIALLWDEFGRHVESLIAEGRHAALIDIQLLAEFVSRSDDLPLTMGLILHQGLLHYAGQMSQSVRAEWTKIEGRFRTIQYVDDSKEIYRLIAEVLEANRPEGDMLTKRQLSAAAATCKELGLFAGFAKGELTKLLANAYPLEPVSLYLLPRVSARVAQNERTLFTFLYGTDLRRPIGPAALFDYFSPVMRADTAVGGTHRQWLETQSAISKIGDDAVAQGVLKTACLLGLGTSGERSRARRDLLLFALQGFADATLWQETVVEKLVDRKLLLYRRHNDEISVWHGTDADLRGRLDEEVHRQAPAFNLVEFLAHEARPPVWKPLQYNSDFGICRYWSGEYMAADELEAYLRGMASGAITSGADGKMLYLVAETREQLQKAEQIAHEELIHTQVVVAVPREPLPLLDAALEVHCLTQMQFDTDLVRSDPLVLPEIQQMADDSRAHLQQLVDQLLRPSPRGPRWFYRGKEKHAASPSALRKLLSQITGHVFHKTPKIHNEMIVRRKPSGTIVNSRKKLLMGILERSGKEMLGIKGNFPDASMFRTVLLHTGLYRESKGGRWGYAAPHARAVPDPGLRAVWRRLQQFFAEPADEPKRPRELLDELQRPPYGIRAGVLPILFAAGLKAFS
;
A
#
# COMPACT_ATOMS: atom_id res chain seq x y z
N GLY A 1 -5.25 31.79 40.56
CA GLY A 1 -4.53 30.70 39.87
C GLY A 1 -5.32 30.35 38.62
N LEU A 2 -4.81 29.46 37.78
CA LEU A 2 -5.65 28.79 36.78
C LEU A 2 -6.46 27.73 37.52
N ASP A 3 -7.78 27.76 37.41
CA ASP A 3 -8.66 26.83 38.15
C ASP A 3 -8.98 25.56 37.34
N ARG A 4 -8.83 25.61 36.01
CA ARG A 4 -9.00 24.49 35.07
C ARG A 4 -8.35 24.83 33.72
N ILE A 5 -7.88 23.82 33.00
CA ILE A 5 -7.43 23.94 31.60
C ILE A 5 -8.27 23.00 30.71
N ALA A 6 -8.73 23.52 29.58
CA ALA A 6 -9.44 22.75 28.56
C ALA A 6 -8.64 22.74 27.25
N LEU A 7 -8.40 21.55 26.71
CA LEU A 7 -7.75 21.33 25.43
C LEU A 7 -8.81 20.85 24.44
N LEU A 8 -9.25 21.77 23.58
CA LEU A 8 -10.22 21.48 22.53
C LEU A 8 -9.47 21.37 21.21
N TRP A 9 -9.58 20.21 20.58
CA TRP A 9 -8.91 19.92 19.32
C TRP A 9 -9.95 19.79 18.20
N ASP A 10 -10.07 20.86 17.42
CA ASP A 10 -10.93 20.90 16.24
C ASP A 10 -10.30 20.20 15.03
N GLU A 11 -11.13 19.63 14.16
CA GLU A 11 -10.72 18.80 13.02
C GLU A 11 -9.69 17.70 13.36
N PHE A 12 -9.86 17.04 14.52
CA PHE A 12 -8.95 15.95 14.92
C PHE A 12 -8.88 14.84 13.88
N GLY A 13 -9.96 14.62 13.12
CA GLY A 13 -10.02 13.67 12.01
C GLY A 13 -8.93 13.88 10.95
N ARG A 14 -8.57 15.13 10.60
CA ARG A 14 -7.51 15.38 9.61
C ARG A 14 -6.13 15.02 10.12
N HIS A 15 -5.87 15.20 11.41
CA HIS A 15 -4.62 14.76 12.03
C HIS A 15 -4.49 13.25 11.92
N VAL A 16 -5.58 12.55 12.24
CA VAL A 16 -5.70 11.09 12.16
C VAL A 16 -5.50 10.58 10.72
N GLU A 17 -6.17 11.19 9.73
CA GLU A 17 -5.98 10.89 8.30
C GLU A 17 -4.54 11.11 7.84
N SER A 18 -3.90 12.18 8.31
CA SER A 18 -2.50 12.47 7.98
C SER A 18 -1.55 11.41 8.54
N LEU A 19 -1.76 10.93 9.76
CA LEU A 19 -0.95 9.87 10.34
C LEU A 19 -1.11 8.56 9.56
N ILE A 20 -2.32 8.26 9.09
CA ILE A 20 -2.59 7.10 8.24
C ILE A 20 -1.89 7.23 6.88
N ALA A 21 -2.09 8.35 6.19
CA ALA A 21 -1.53 8.59 4.86
C ALA A 21 0.00 8.51 4.86
N GLU A 22 0.62 8.80 6.00
CA GLU A 22 2.06 8.72 6.21
C GLU A 22 2.54 7.35 6.72
N GLY A 23 1.63 6.40 6.99
CA GLY A 23 1.94 5.10 7.57
C GLY A 23 2.46 5.16 9.02
N ARG A 24 2.20 6.27 9.72
CA ARG A 24 2.64 6.56 11.09
C ARG A 24 1.55 6.27 12.12
N HIS A 25 0.75 5.24 11.89
CA HIS A 25 -0.37 4.89 12.77
C HIS A 25 0.10 4.57 14.21
N ALA A 26 1.35 4.14 14.41
CA ALA A 26 1.94 3.94 15.73
C ALA A 26 2.11 5.25 16.55
N ALA A 27 2.15 6.43 15.90
CA ALA A 27 2.26 7.72 16.58
C ALA A 27 0.99 8.10 17.35
N LEU A 28 -0.14 7.42 17.12
CA LEU A 28 -1.36 7.63 17.90
C LEU A 28 -1.22 7.20 19.36
N ILE A 29 -0.18 6.44 19.72
CA ILE A 29 0.18 6.18 21.12
C ILE A 29 0.36 7.49 21.90
N ASP A 30 0.80 8.57 21.24
CA ASP A 30 0.97 9.88 21.88
C ASP A 30 -0.38 10.48 22.32
N ILE A 31 -1.45 10.22 21.57
CA ILE A 31 -2.82 10.61 21.95
C ILE A 31 -3.30 9.79 23.15
N GLN A 32 -2.97 8.50 23.19
CA GLN A 32 -3.26 7.66 24.34
C GLN A 32 -2.58 8.20 25.61
N LEU A 33 -1.28 8.50 25.51
CA LEU A 33 -0.49 9.04 26.60
C LEU A 33 -1.04 10.39 27.08
N LEU A 34 -1.46 11.26 26.16
CA LEU A 34 -2.08 12.53 26.49
C LEU A 34 -3.43 12.34 27.19
N ALA A 35 -4.28 11.44 26.70
CA ALA A 35 -5.57 11.13 27.33
C ALA A 35 -5.40 10.58 28.76
N GLU A 36 -4.42 9.69 28.95
CA GLU A 36 -4.07 9.15 30.26
C GLU A 36 -3.53 10.22 31.21
N PHE A 37 -2.70 11.13 30.71
CA PHE A 37 -2.20 12.28 31.48
C PHE A 37 -3.34 13.19 31.93
N VAL A 38 -4.24 13.56 31.01
CA VAL A 38 -5.41 14.39 31.29
C VAL A 38 -6.31 13.72 32.34
N SER A 39 -6.52 12.41 32.25
CA SER A 39 -7.35 11.65 33.18
C SER A 39 -6.76 11.50 34.58
N ARG A 40 -5.45 11.67 34.75
CA ARG A 40 -4.74 11.51 36.04
C ARG A 40 -4.35 12.82 36.71
N SER A 41 -4.68 13.96 36.10
CA SER A 41 -4.28 15.28 36.62
C SER A 41 -5.23 15.74 37.72
N ASP A 42 -4.79 15.62 38.97
CA ASP A 42 -5.57 16.00 40.15
C ASP A 42 -5.29 17.43 40.65
N ASP A 43 -4.02 17.89 40.55
CA ASP A 43 -3.59 19.21 41.08
C ASP A 43 -4.11 20.38 40.24
N LEU A 44 -4.27 20.17 38.94
CA LEU A 44 -4.87 21.13 38.00
C LEU A 44 -5.85 20.36 37.10
N PRO A 45 -7.17 20.54 37.26
CA PRO A 45 -8.15 19.82 36.46
C PRO A 45 -7.94 20.10 34.97
N LEU A 46 -7.72 19.02 34.21
CA LEU A 46 -7.59 19.05 32.76
C LEU A 46 -8.83 18.44 32.11
N THR A 47 -9.20 18.93 30.93
CA THR A 47 -10.25 18.34 30.09
C THR A 47 -9.79 18.36 28.66
N MET A 48 -9.97 17.25 27.94
CA MET A 48 -9.63 17.13 26.53
C MET A 48 -10.88 16.79 25.73
N GLY A 49 -11.19 17.61 24.73
CA GLY A 49 -12.29 17.40 23.80
C GLY A 49 -11.77 17.27 22.38
N LEU A 50 -12.12 16.18 21.72
CA LEU A 50 -11.79 15.92 20.32
C LEU A 50 -13.05 16.15 19.47
N ILE A 51 -12.95 17.02 18.47
CA ILE A 51 -14.05 17.28 17.54
C ILE A 51 -13.75 16.54 16.24
N LEU A 52 -14.70 15.69 15.85
CA LEU A 52 -14.60 14.76 14.73
C LEU A 52 -15.89 14.81 13.92
N HIS A 53 -15.80 14.58 12.60
CA HIS A 53 -16.98 14.48 11.72
C HIS A 53 -17.59 13.07 11.70
N GLN A 54 -16.79 12.07 12.07
CA GLN A 54 -17.17 10.66 12.09
C GLN A 54 -16.59 9.99 13.35
N GLY A 55 -17.04 8.78 13.68
CA GLY A 55 -16.43 8.01 14.78
C GLY A 55 -14.92 7.80 14.56
N LEU A 56 -14.13 7.69 15.63
CA LEU A 56 -12.67 7.62 15.51
C LEU A 56 -12.23 6.41 14.66
N LEU A 57 -12.92 5.28 14.82
CA LEU A 57 -12.65 4.06 14.04
C LEU A 57 -13.00 4.16 12.55
N HIS A 58 -13.87 5.10 12.15
CA HIS A 58 -14.17 5.30 10.73
C HIS A 58 -12.96 5.81 9.96
N TYR A 59 -12.11 6.62 10.60
CA TYR A 59 -10.86 7.08 10.01
C TYR A 59 -9.86 5.91 9.84
N ALA A 60 -9.90 4.87 10.68
CA ALA A 60 -9.09 3.64 10.53
C ALA A 60 -9.72 2.57 9.64
N GLY A 61 -10.78 2.87 8.90
CA GLY A 61 -11.55 1.88 8.14
C GLY A 61 -10.71 1.07 7.14
N GLN A 62 -9.67 1.67 6.55
CA GLN A 62 -8.77 1.02 5.58
C GLN A 62 -7.49 0.42 6.18
N MET A 63 -7.35 0.44 7.52
CA MET A 63 -6.14 -0.03 8.18
C MET A 63 -6.18 -1.52 8.51
N SER A 64 -5.00 -2.13 8.68
CA SER A 64 -4.86 -3.51 9.16
C SER A 64 -5.47 -3.70 10.54
N GLN A 65 -5.72 -4.95 10.90
CA GLN A 65 -6.40 -5.29 12.15
C GLN A 65 -5.61 -4.91 13.41
N SER A 66 -4.29 -5.03 13.40
CA SER A 66 -3.45 -4.62 14.54
C SER A 66 -3.56 -3.12 14.82
N VAL A 67 -3.60 -2.30 13.76
CA VAL A 67 -3.81 -0.86 13.87
C VAL A 67 -5.20 -0.54 14.40
N ARG A 68 -6.25 -1.18 13.88
CA ARG A 68 -7.62 -0.96 14.40
C ARG A 68 -7.74 -1.33 15.87
N ALA A 69 -7.10 -2.42 16.32
CA ALA A 69 -7.12 -2.82 17.72
C ALA A 69 -6.50 -1.77 18.64
N GLU A 70 -5.38 -1.16 18.24
CA GLU A 70 -4.79 -0.02 18.97
C GLU A 70 -5.73 1.18 19.01
N TRP A 71 -6.44 1.46 17.93
CA TRP A 71 -7.38 2.58 17.89
C TRP A 71 -8.62 2.36 18.74
N THR A 72 -9.14 1.12 18.79
CA THR A 72 -10.23 0.77 19.70
C THR A 72 -9.83 1.00 21.16
N LYS A 73 -8.58 0.70 21.53
CA LYS A 73 -8.05 1.00 22.87
C LYS A 73 -8.05 2.51 23.14
N ILE A 74 -7.65 3.32 22.16
CA ILE A 74 -7.61 4.78 22.30
C ILE A 74 -9.04 5.34 22.42
N GLU A 75 -9.94 4.94 21.54
CA GLU A 75 -11.35 5.37 21.55
C GLU A 75 -12.02 5.06 22.89
N GLY A 76 -11.77 3.88 23.47
CA GLY A 76 -12.30 3.48 24.77
C GLY A 76 -11.89 4.37 25.96
N ARG A 77 -10.90 5.25 25.80
CA ARG A 77 -10.49 6.24 26.81
C ARG A 77 -11.27 7.56 26.73
N PHE A 78 -12.03 7.76 25.65
CA PHE A 78 -12.86 8.94 25.48
C PHE A 78 -14.34 8.61 25.70
N ARG A 79 -15.07 9.58 26.25
CA ARG A 79 -16.53 9.53 26.25
C ARG A 79 -17.03 10.18 24.96
N THR A 80 -17.66 9.38 24.10
CA THR A 80 -18.25 9.88 22.85
C THR A 80 -19.54 10.64 23.13
N ILE A 81 -19.64 11.87 22.62
CA ILE A 81 -20.86 12.67 22.65
C ILE A 81 -21.25 12.97 21.19
N GLN A 82 -22.42 12.50 20.79
CA GLN A 82 -22.90 12.65 19.43
C GLN A 82 -23.72 13.95 19.29
N TYR A 83 -23.39 14.75 18.29
CA TYR A 83 -24.23 15.85 17.84
C TYR A 83 -24.98 15.42 16.57
N VAL A 84 -26.26 15.13 16.70
CA VAL A 84 -27.17 14.95 15.56
C VAL A 84 -28.01 16.21 15.49
N ASP A 85 -28.03 16.89 14.35
CA ASP A 85 -28.98 17.97 14.13
C ASP A 85 -30.39 17.37 13.97
N ASP A 86 -31.03 17.11 15.10
CA ASP A 86 -32.43 16.69 15.22
C ASP A 86 -33.36 17.89 15.45
N SER A 87 -32.89 19.10 15.09
CA SER A 87 -33.63 20.33 15.30
C SER A 87 -35.01 20.24 14.64
N LYS A 88 -36.00 20.87 15.26
CA LYS A 88 -37.33 20.99 14.66
C LYS A 88 -37.28 21.66 13.28
N GLU A 89 -36.23 22.42 13.03
CA GLU A 89 -36.03 23.25 11.84
C GLU A 89 -35.86 22.38 10.58
N ILE A 90 -35.03 21.33 10.61
CA ILE A 90 -34.84 20.48 9.43
C ILE A 90 -36.13 19.78 9.00
N TYR A 91 -36.94 19.31 9.94
CA TYR A 91 -38.22 18.69 9.62
C TYR A 91 -39.22 19.69 9.06
N ARG A 92 -39.28 20.91 9.61
CA ARG A 92 -40.14 21.98 9.10
C ARG A 92 -39.74 22.39 7.68
N LEU A 93 -38.44 22.49 7.42
CA LEU A 93 -37.92 22.81 6.09
C LEU A 93 -38.28 21.72 5.06
N ILE A 94 -38.16 20.44 5.42
CA ILE A 94 -38.62 19.33 4.58
C ILE A 94 -40.11 19.44 4.28
N ALA A 95 -40.92 19.73 5.30
CA ALA A 95 -42.35 19.87 5.16
C ALA A 95 -42.73 21.06 4.27
N GLU A 96 -42.05 22.20 4.39
CA GLU A 96 -42.27 23.38 3.54
C GLU A 96 -41.91 23.10 2.07
N VAL A 97 -40.79 22.43 1.81
CA VAL A 97 -40.40 22.04 0.45
C VAL A 97 -41.42 21.08 -0.15
N LEU A 98 -41.88 20.09 0.61
CA LEU A 98 -42.89 19.14 0.12
C LEU A 98 -44.24 19.82 -0.13
N GLU A 99 -44.70 20.68 0.77
CA GLU A 99 -45.94 21.44 0.63
C GLU A 99 -45.93 22.31 -0.64
N ALA A 100 -44.80 22.98 -0.91
CA ALA A 100 -44.65 23.85 -2.08
C ALA A 100 -44.60 23.09 -3.42
N ASN A 101 -44.15 21.83 -3.42
CA ASN A 101 -43.96 21.04 -4.65
C ASN A 101 -45.01 19.94 -4.83
N ARG A 102 -45.91 19.73 -3.86
CA ARG A 102 -46.92 18.67 -3.94
C ARG A 102 -47.97 19.03 -5.00
N PRO A 103 -48.28 18.09 -5.92
CA PRO A 103 -49.39 18.27 -6.86
C PRO A 103 -50.75 18.30 -6.14
N GLU A 104 -51.75 18.93 -6.76
CA GLU A 104 -53.13 18.86 -6.26
C GLU A 104 -53.61 17.40 -6.24
N GLY A 105 -54.23 16.98 -5.13
CA GLY A 105 -54.67 15.61 -4.93
C GLY A 105 -55.37 15.39 -3.58
N ASP A 106 -55.78 14.15 -3.32
CA ASP A 106 -56.48 13.79 -2.08
C ASP A 106 -55.60 14.00 -0.86
N MET A 107 -56.16 14.75 0.09
CA MET A 107 -55.53 15.06 1.37
C MET A 107 -55.93 14.07 2.44
N LEU A 108 -54.99 13.75 3.32
CA LEU A 108 -55.27 12.93 4.50
C LEU A 108 -56.32 13.59 5.40
N THR A 109 -57.19 12.76 5.97
CA THR A 109 -58.16 13.25 6.94
C THR A 109 -57.47 13.68 8.24
N LYS A 110 -58.08 14.62 8.97
CA LYS A 110 -57.61 15.01 10.32
C LYS A 110 -57.48 13.81 11.26
N ARG A 111 -58.34 12.79 11.09
CA ARG A 111 -58.32 11.55 11.87
C ARG A 111 -57.04 10.75 11.61
N GLN A 112 -56.68 10.51 10.34
CA GLN A 112 -55.46 9.79 9.96
C GLN A 112 -54.22 10.50 10.48
N LEU A 113 -54.13 11.82 10.29
CA LEU A 113 -53.00 12.63 10.75
C LEU A 113 -52.84 12.60 12.28
N SER A 114 -53.95 12.75 13.02
CA SER A 114 -53.94 12.72 14.49
C SER A 114 -53.59 11.35 15.06
N ALA A 115 -54.03 10.27 14.39
CA ALA A 115 -53.67 8.90 14.75
C ALA A 115 -52.18 8.64 14.52
N ALA A 116 -51.66 8.97 13.33
CA ALA A 116 -50.24 8.82 13.01
C ALA A 116 -49.34 9.63 13.97
N ALA A 117 -49.73 10.86 14.31
CA ALA A 117 -49.01 11.68 15.28
C ALA A 117 -49.02 11.07 16.70
N ALA A 118 -50.12 10.44 17.11
CA ALA A 118 -50.20 9.74 18.40
C ALA A 118 -49.23 8.56 18.44
N THR A 119 -49.29 7.69 17.43
CA THR A 119 -48.42 6.51 17.32
C THR A 119 -46.94 6.90 17.23
N CYS A 120 -46.59 7.96 16.50
CA CYS A 120 -45.23 8.48 16.49
C CYS A 120 -44.74 8.84 17.90
N LYS A 121 -45.58 9.49 18.73
CA LYS A 121 -45.20 9.85 20.10
C LYS A 121 -45.09 8.62 21.00
N GLU A 122 -45.97 7.64 20.86
CA GLU A 122 -45.93 6.37 21.60
C GLU A 122 -44.65 5.59 21.30
N LEU A 123 -44.22 5.57 20.03
CA LEU A 123 -42.98 4.95 19.57
C LEU A 123 -41.72 5.77 19.90
N GLY A 124 -41.87 6.96 20.48
CA GLY A 124 -40.75 7.84 20.84
C GLY A 124 -40.13 8.60 19.66
N LEU A 125 -40.81 8.67 18.52
CA LEU A 125 -40.40 9.47 17.37
C LEU A 125 -40.68 10.97 17.64
N PHE A 126 -39.88 11.85 17.02
CA PHE A 126 -40.06 13.31 17.10
C PHE A 126 -40.16 13.83 18.55
N ALA A 127 -39.23 13.44 19.42
CA ALA A 127 -39.27 13.71 20.86
C ALA A 127 -39.58 15.19 21.19
N GLY A 128 -38.99 16.14 20.46
CA GLY A 128 -39.19 17.58 20.67
C GLY A 128 -40.56 18.12 20.26
N PHE A 129 -41.36 17.43 19.45
CA PHE A 129 -42.64 17.94 18.94
C PHE A 129 -43.81 17.66 19.89
N ALA A 130 -44.68 18.65 20.09
CA ALA A 130 -45.99 18.43 20.71
C ALA A 130 -46.94 17.74 19.72
N LYS A 131 -47.95 17.00 20.20
CA LYS A 131 -48.86 16.24 19.31
C LYS A 131 -49.51 17.10 18.22
N GLY A 132 -50.05 18.27 18.58
CA GLY A 132 -50.67 19.17 17.60
C GLY A 132 -49.69 19.74 16.58
N GLU A 133 -48.45 20.04 17.02
CA GLU A 133 -47.36 20.49 16.15
C GLU A 133 -46.95 19.39 15.15
N LEU A 134 -46.84 18.15 15.64
CA LEU A 134 -46.53 16.98 14.83
C LEU A 134 -47.66 16.68 13.82
N THR A 135 -48.93 16.78 14.22
CA THR A 135 -50.06 16.62 13.29
C THR A 135 -49.97 17.61 12.11
N LYS A 136 -49.60 18.87 12.39
CA LYS A 136 -49.42 19.89 11.34
C LYS A 136 -48.21 19.58 10.47
N LEU A 137 -47.09 19.19 11.08
CA LEU A 137 -45.88 18.78 10.35
C LEU A 137 -46.17 17.63 9.38
N LEU A 138 -46.86 16.58 9.83
CA LEU A 138 -47.23 15.42 9.00
C LEU A 138 -48.18 15.81 7.85
N ALA A 139 -49.08 16.77 8.08
CA ALA A 139 -49.98 17.27 7.04
C ALA A 139 -49.23 17.99 5.92
N ASN A 140 -48.25 18.81 6.29
CA ASN A 140 -47.44 19.59 5.35
C ASN A 140 -46.41 18.71 4.64
N ALA A 141 -45.87 17.69 5.31
CA ALA A 141 -44.90 16.76 4.73
C ALA A 141 -45.53 15.63 3.88
N TYR A 142 -46.86 15.50 3.81
CA TYR A 142 -47.50 14.55 2.90
C TYR A 142 -47.10 14.88 1.44
N PRO A 143 -46.64 13.92 0.62
CA PRO A 143 -46.89 12.47 0.70
C PRO A 143 -45.82 11.62 1.42
N LEU A 144 -44.86 12.23 2.11
CA LEU A 144 -43.85 11.48 2.86
C LEU A 144 -44.48 10.83 4.10
N GLU A 145 -44.36 9.51 4.22
CA GLU A 145 -44.93 8.77 5.35
C GLU A 145 -44.23 9.12 6.68
N PRO A 146 -44.89 8.95 7.85
CA PRO A 146 -44.36 9.44 9.12
C PRO A 146 -42.95 8.93 9.45
N VAL A 147 -42.69 7.64 9.19
CA VAL A 147 -41.39 7.03 9.43
C VAL A 147 -40.37 7.42 8.37
N SER A 148 -40.78 7.64 7.12
CA SER A 148 -39.90 8.20 6.08
C SER A 148 -39.44 9.61 6.44
N LEU A 149 -40.36 10.46 6.91
CA LEU A 149 -40.06 11.81 7.38
C LEU A 149 -39.06 11.78 8.54
N TYR A 150 -39.24 10.82 9.45
CA TYR A 150 -38.31 10.59 10.55
C TYR A 150 -36.93 10.11 10.06
N LEU A 151 -36.88 9.18 9.11
CA LEU A 151 -35.63 8.57 8.67
C LEU A 151 -34.83 9.46 7.72
N LEU A 152 -35.46 10.28 6.89
CA LEU A 152 -34.79 11.01 5.81
C LEU A 152 -33.59 11.87 6.28
N PRO A 153 -33.71 12.76 7.29
CA PRO A 153 -32.56 13.49 7.82
C PRO A 153 -31.46 12.58 8.36
N ARG A 154 -31.86 11.50 9.05
CA ARG A 154 -30.94 10.57 9.72
C ARG A 154 -30.14 9.75 8.72
N VAL A 155 -30.80 9.19 7.70
CA VAL A 155 -30.15 8.42 6.63
C VAL A 155 -29.27 9.33 5.79
N SER A 156 -29.72 10.55 5.48
CA SER A 156 -28.90 11.51 4.72
C SER A 156 -27.63 11.91 5.47
N ALA A 157 -27.74 12.23 6.77
CA ALA A 157 -26.59 12.51 7.62
C ALA A 157 -25.64 11.31 7.72
N ARG A 158 -26.22 10.10 7.78
CA ARG A 158 -25.47 8.85 7.93
C ARG A 158 -24.68 8.46 6.69
N VAL A 159 -25.29 8.56 5.52
CA VAL A 159 -24.80 7.93 4.29
C VAL A 159 -24.15 8.94 3.34
N ALA A 160 -24.61 10.19 3.32
CA ALA A 160 -24.27 11.12 2.24
C ALA A 160 -23.53 12.40 2.68
N GLN A 161 -23.24 12.56 3.98
CA GLN A 161 -22.46 13.66 4.58
C GLN A 161 -22.88 15.09 4.17
N ASN A 162 -24.01 15.27 3.47
CA ASN A 162 -24.40 16.54 2.86
C ASN A 162 -25.92 16.67 2.76
N GLU A 163 -26.45 17.79 3.26
CA GLU A 163 -27.86 18.19 3.16
C GLU A 163 -28.35 18.30 1.71
N ARG A 164 -27.44 18.55 0.77
CA ARG A 164 -27.73 18.57 -0.67
C ARG A 164 -28.36 17.27 -1.14
N THR A 165 -27.96 16.13 -0.59
CA THR A 165 -28.48 14.82 -0.99
C THR A 165 -29.94 14.66 -0.56
N LEU A 166 -30.28 15.15 0.64
CA LEU A 166 -31.65 15.18 1.12
C LEU A 166 -32.57 16.01 0.22
N PHE A 167 -32.19 17.24 -0.13
CA PHE A 167 -33.03 18.07 -1.00
C PHE A 167 -33.08 17.54 -2.43
N THR A 168 -32.00 16.95 -2.93
CA THR A 168 -31.99 16.28 -4.24
C THR A 168 -32.99 15.12 -4.27
N PHE A 169 -33.11 14.34 -3.19
CA PHE A 169 -34.17 13.33 -3.05
C PHE A 169 -35.57 13.95 -3.15
N LEU A 170 -35.83 15.02 -2.40
CA LEU A 170 -37.14 15.68 -2.37
C LEU A 170 -37.56 16.20 -3.76
N TYR A 171 -36.64 16.83 -4.51
CA TYR A 171 -36.91 17.33 -5.86
C TYR A 171 -36.98 16.23 -6.93
N GLY A 172 -36.31 15.09 -6.70
CA GLY A 172 -36.26 13.97 -7.65
C GLY A 172 -37.35 12.92 -7.45
N THR A 173 -38.13 12.99 -6.37
CA THR A 173 -39.13 11.96 -6.03
C THR A 173 -40.51 12.32 -6.58
N ASP A 174 -41.25 11.30 -7.02
CA ASP A 174 -42.64 11.46 -7.46
C ASP A 174 -43.58 11.69 -6.27
N LEU A 175 -43.97 12.96 -6.06
CA LEU A 175 -44.86 13.38 -4.98
C LEU A 175 -46.36 13.06 -5.22
N ARG A 176 -46.71 12.27 -6.24
CA ARG A 176 -48.10 11.84 -6.50
C ARG A 176 -48.51 10.61 -5.69
N ARG A 177 -47.56 9.92 -5.06
CA ARG A 177 -47.81 8.67 -4.31
C ARG A 177 -47.18 8.74 -2.92
N PRO A 178 -47.71 8.01 -1.92
CA PRO A 178 -47.08 7.88 -0.62
C PRO A 178 -45.64 7.39 -0.73
N ILE A 179 -44.74 8.03 0.01
CA ILE A 179 -43.29 7.73 -0.01
C ILE A 179 -42.94 7.05 1.31
N GLY A 180 -42.88 5.72 1.28
CA GLY A 180 -42.47 4.88 2.41
C GLY A 180 -40.95 4.71 2.51
N PRO A 181 -40.44 4.09 3.59
CA PRO A 181 -39.00 3.93 3.81
C PRO A 181 -38.28 3.15 2.72
N ALA A 182 -38.97 2.22 2.04
CA ALA A 182 -38.39 1.48 0.91
C ALA A 182 -37.90 2.40 -0.22
N ALA A 183 -38.59 3.52 -0.49
CA ALA A 183 -38.17 4.49 -1.50
C ALA A 183 -36.91 5.26 -1.07
N LEU A 184 -36.76 5.53 0.24
CA LEU A 184 -35.51 6.09 0.78
C LEU A 184 -34.36 5.11 0.56
N PHE A 185 -34.56 3.82 0.85
CA PHE A 185 -33.53 2.80 0.67
C PHE A 185 -33.08 2.75 -0.79
N ASP A 186 -34.03 2.74 -1.73
CA ASP A 186 -33.71 2.67 -3.16
C ASP A 186 -32.90 3.89 -3.63
N TYR A 187 -33.23 5.08 -3.14
CA TYR A 187 -32.47 6.29 -3.44
C TYR A 187 -31.05 6.28 -2.84
N PHE A 188 -30.91 5.90 -1.56
CA PHE A 188 -29.62 5.90 -0.87
C PHE A 188 -28.77 4.67 -1.18
N SER A 189 -29.33 3.62 -1.79
CA SER A 189 -28.68 2.35 -2.13
C SER A 189 -27.31 2.50 -2.83
N PRO A 190 -27.11 3.35 -3.85
CA PRO A 190 -25.80 3.54 -4.47
C PRO A 190 -24.75 4.09 -3.52
N VAL A 191 -25.14 4.98 -2.61
CA VAL A 191 -24.23 5.60 -1.63
C VAL A 191 -23.96 4.63 -0.47
N MET A 192 -24.99 3.89 -0.02
CA MET A 192 -24.83 2.82 0.97
C MET A 192 -23.90 1.72 0.46
N ARG A 193 -23.99 1.36 -0.83
CA ARG A 193 -23.08 0.42 -1.49
C ARG A 193 -21.63 0.90 -1.45
N ALA A 194 -21.39 2.20 -1.56
CA ALA A 194 -20.05 2.79 -1.58
C ALA A 194 -19.45 2.99 -0.18
N ASP A 195 -20.26 2.93 0.88
CA ASP A 195 -19.86 3.18 2.28
C ASP A 195 -19.30 1.92 2.96
N THR A 196 -18.11 1.49 2.51
CA THR A 196 -17.40 0.26 2.95
C THR A 196 -16.56 0.43 4.22
N ALA A 197 -16.57 1.62 4.85
CA ALA A 197 -15.81 1.89 6.06
C ALA A 197 -16.24 0.96 7.22
N VAL A 198 -15.38 0.79 8.23
CA VAL A 198 -15.74 0.02 9.44
C VAL A 198 -16.92 0.68 10.15
N GLY A 199 -17.99 -0.08 10.35
CA GLY A 199 -19.27 0.44 10.85
C GLY A 199 -20.13 1.11 9.78
N GLY A 200 -19.66 1.24 8.54
CA GLY A 200 -20.39 1.78 7.39
C GLY A 200 -21.60 0.95 6.97
N THR A 201 -22.42 1.54 6.12
CA THR A 201 -23.72 0.99 5.72
C THR A 201 -23.64 -0.09 4.64
N HIS A 202 -22.47 -0.32 4.04
CA HIS A 202 -22.27 -1.35 3.01
C HIS A 202 -22.68 -2.74 3.48
N ARG A 203 -22.30 -3.14 4.71
CA ARG A 203 -22.66 -4.46 5.23
C ARG A 203 -24.17 -4.62 5.26
N GLN A 204 -24.89 -3.74 5.95
CA GLN A 204 -26.36 -3.77 6.07
C GLN A 204 -27.06 -3.70 4.71
N TRP A 205 -26.53 -2.90 3.79
CA TRP A 205 -26.99 -2.85 2.41
C TRP A 205 -26.82 -4.21 1.72
N LEU A 206 -25.65 -4.83 1.83
CA LEU A 206 -25.34 -6.13 1.25
C LEU A 206 -26.20 -7.24 1.87
N GLU A 207 -26.39 -7.24 3.20
CA GLU A 207 -27.28 -8.16 3.92
C GLU A 207 -28.69 -8.08 3.33
N THR A 208 -29.15 -6.87 3.05
CA THR A 208 -30.48 -6.57 2.52
C THR A 208 -30.62 -6.94 1.05
N GLN A 209 -29.63 -6.64 0.20
CA GLN A 209 -29.63 -7.05 -1.20
C GLN A 209 -29.60 -8.57 -1.35
N SER A 210 -28.83 -9.26 -0.50
CA SER A 210 -28.77 -10.73 -0.44
C SER A 210 -30.10 -11.33 0.02
N ALA A 211 -30.76 -10.74 1.01
CA ALA A 211 -32.09 -11.17 1.42
C ALA A 211 -33.14 -10.93 0.32
N ILE A 212 -33.05 -9.78 -0.39
CA ILE A 212 -33.92 -9.44 -1.53
C ILE A 212 -33.75 -10.43 -2.69
N SER A 213 -32.52 -10.85 -3.02
CA SER A 213 -32.29 -11.80 -4.10
C SER A 213 -32.91 -13.19 -3.84
N LYS A 214 -33.19 -13.53 -2.58
CA LYS A 214 -33.80 -14.80 -2.16
C LYS A 214 -35.34 -14.81 -2.24
N ILE A 215 -35.98 -13.64 -2.40
CA ILE A 215 -37.45 -13.51 -2.40
C ILE A 215 -38.05 -13.25 -3.79
N GLY A 216 -37.23 -13.11 -4.84
CA GLY A 216 -37.70 -12.86 -6.21
C GLY A 216 -38.45 -11.52 -6.35
N ASP A 217 -39.48 -11.48 -7.19
CA ASP A 217 -40.23 -10.25 -7.53
C ASP A 217 -41.34 -9.88 -6.51
N ASP A 218 -41.29 -10.41 -5.29
CA ASP A 218 -42.23 -10.03 -4.22
C ASP A 218 -41.92 -8.62 -3.70
N ALA A 219 -42.51 -7.61 -4.34
CA ALA A 219 -42.31 -6.20 -4.03
C ALA A 219 -42.66 -5.84 -2.58
N VAL A 220 -43.63 -6.54 -1.97
CA VAL A 220 -44.03 -6.28 -0.57
C VAL A 220 -42.95 -6.80 0.37
N ALA A 221 -42.49 -8.04 0.19
CA ALA A 221 -41.41 -8.61 0.98
C ALA A 221 -40.09 -7.81 0.80
N GLN A 222 -39.80 -7.33 -0.40
CA GLN A 222 -38.67 -6.44 -0.65
C GLN A 222 -38.80 -5.14 0.16
N GLY A 223 -39.99 -4.53 0.16
CA GLY A 223 -40.29 -3.33 0.94
C GLY A 223 -40.05 -3.54 2.45
N VAL A 224 -40.41 -4.71 2.99
CA VAL A 224 -40.14 -5.05 4.40
C VAL A 224 -38.65 -5.12 4.69
N LEU A 225 -37.86 -5.81 3.86
CA LEU A 225 -36.41 -5.93 4.05
C LEU A 225 -35.71 -4.57 3.96
N LYS A 226 -36.06 -3.74 2.97
CA LYS A 226 -35.55 -2.37 2.82
C LYS A 226 -35.87 -1.50 4.04
N THR A 227 -37.10 -1.59 4.53
CA THR A 227 -37.55 -0.83 5.71
C THR A 227 -36.82 -1.29 6.98
N ALA A 228 -36.71 -2.60 7.19
CA ALA A 228 -35.96 -3.17 8.32
C ALA A 228 -34.47 -2.76 8.29
N CYS A 229 -33.86 -2.72 7.10
CA CYS A 229 -32.50 -2.22 6.92
C CYS A 229 -32.36 -0.79 7.43
N LEU A 230 -33.20 0.14 6.94
CA LEU A 230 -33.11 1.55 7.31
C LEU A 230 -33.39 1.80 8.80
N LEU A 231 -34.35 1.08 9.38
CA LEU A 231 -34.63 1.18 10.82
C LEU A 231 -33.47 0.67 11.68
N GLY A 232 -32.69 -0.28 11.15
CA GLY A 232 -31.48 -0.81 11.77
C GLY A 232 -30.24 0.09 11.59
N LEU A 233 -30.28 1.07 10.67
CA LEU A 233 -29.23 2.07 10.52
C LEU A 233 -29.26 3.01 11.74
N GLY A 234 -28.31 2.88 12.66
CA GLY A 234 -28.10 3.91 13.66
C GLY A 234 -27.49 5.17 13.06
N THR A 235 -27.47 6.23 13.86
CA THR A 235 -27.02 7.57 13.45
C THR A 235 -25.49 7.69 13.30
N SER A 236 -24.70 6.80 13.92
CA SER A 236 -23.21 6.80 13.80
C SER A 236 -22.57 5.41 13.97
N GLY A 237 -23.03 4.40 13.22
CA GLY A 237 -22.37 3.07 13.15
C GLY A 237 -22.81 2.05 14.19
N GLU A 238 -23.49 2.47 15.26
CA GLU A 238 -24.24 1.56 16.13
C GLU A 238 -25.49 1.03 15.42
N ARG A 239 -25.95 -0.18 15.76
CA ARG A 239 -27.25 -0.67 15.30
C ARG A 239 -28.35 0.05 16.06
N SER A 240 -29.24 0.72 15.34
CA SER A 240 -30.49 1.20 15.92
C SER A 240 -31.39 0.00 16.23
N ARG A 241 -32.04 0.01 17.39
CA ARG A 241 -33.01 -1.02 17.76
C ARG A 241 -34.28 -0.83 16.95
N ALA A 242 -34.36 -1.52 15.82
CA ALA A 242 -35.58 -1.60 15.01
C ALA A 242 -36.62 -2.49 15.72
N ARG A 243 -37.48 -1.88 16.54
CA ARG A 243 -38.55 -2.59 17.23
C ARG A 243 -39.61 -3.11 16.26
N ARG A 244 -40.30 -4.20 16.63
CA ARG A 244 -41.34 -4.82 15.78
C ARG A 244 -42.50 -3.87 15.52
N ASP A 245 -42.95 -3.16 16.56
CA ASP A 245 -44.03 -2.17 16.47
C ASP A 245 -43.69 -1.02 15.51
N LEU A 246 -42.45 -0.54 15.53
CA LEU A 246 -41.96 0.50 14.64
C LEU A 246 -41.88 0.02 13.19
N LEU A 247 -41.42 -1.21 12.94
CA LEU A 247 -41.42 -1.79 11.59
C LEU A 247 -42.84 -1.90 11.04
N LEU A 248 -43.79 -2.40 11.84
CA LEU A 248 -45.19 -2.53 11.42
C LEU A 248 -45.82 -1.16 11.11
N PHE A 249 -45.57 -0.15 11.96
CA PHE A 249 -46.03 1.21 11.73
C PHE A 249 -45.40 1.84 10.48
N ALA A 250 -44.11 1.59 10.24
CA ALA A 250 -43.40 2.05 9.06
C ALA A 250 -43.96 1.46 7.75
N LEU A 251 -44.47 0.23 7.79
CA LEU A 251 -45.12 -0.44 6.65
C LEU A 251 -46.58 -0.02 6.47
N GLN A 252 -47.23 0.47 7.53
CA GLN A 252 -48.61 0.95 7.51
C GLN A 252 -48.73 2.38 6.97
N GLY A 253 -47.77 3.25 7.30
CA GLY A 253 -47.80 4.65 6.89
C GLY A 253 -49.02 5.39 7.45
N PHE A 254 -49.85 5.95 6.57
CA PHE A 254 -51.10 6.64 6.92
C PHE A 254 -52.37 5.79 6.72
N ALA A 255 -52.22 4.53 6.31
CA ALA A 255 -53.35 3.62 6.11
C ALA A 255 -53.93 3.12 7.43
N ASP A 256 -55.15 2.58 7.40
CA ASP A 256 -55.74 1.90 8.56
C ASP A 256 -55.00 0.60 8.89
N ALA A 257 -54.99 0.23 10.17
CA ALA A 257 -54.32 -0.97 10.65
C ALA A 257 -54.89 -2.22 9.95
N THR A 258 -54.00 -3.02 9.37
CA THR A 258 -54.32 -4.24 8.63
C THR A 258 -53.42 -5.38 9.11
N LEU A 259 -53.80 -6.64 8.83
CA LEU A 259 -53.04 -7.83 9.29
C LEU A 259 -51.97 -8.30 8.29
N TRP A 260 -51.87 -7.68 7.11
CA TRP A 260 -50.97 -8.15 6.05
C TRP A 260 -49.50 -7.91 6.43
N GLN A 261 -49.18 -6.81 7.12
CA GLN A 261 -47.82 -6.47 7.54
C GLN A 261 -47.27 -7.56 8.46
N GLU A 262 -48.06 -7.99 9.44
CA GLU A 262 -47.69 -9.05 10.37
C GLU A 262 -47.44 -10.37 9.63
N THR A 263 -48.35 -10.73 8.72
CA THR A 263 -48.25 -11.95 7.91
C THR A 263 -46.95 -11.98 7.08
N VAL A 264 -46.56 -10.87 6.44
CA VAL A 264 -45.34 -10.82 5.61
C VAL A 264 -44.09 -10.83 6.48
N VAL A 265 -44.09 -10.09 7.59
CA VAL A 265 -42.97 -10.09 8.55
C VAL A 265 -42.75 -11.49 9.13
N GLU A 266 -43.81 -12.20 9.53
CA GLU A 266 -43.72 -13.57 10.04
C GLU A 266 -43.19 -14.54 8.98
N LYS A 267 -43.69 -14.46 7.74
CA LYS A 267 -43.14 -15.27 6.62
C LYS A 267 -41.64 -15.02 6.41
N LEU A 268 -41.17 -13.78 6.52
CA LEU A 268 -39.75 -13.45 6.37
C LEU A 268 -38.92 -13.93 7.57
N VAL A 269 -39.48 -13.93 8.78
CA VAL A 269 -38.85 -14.52 9.97
C VAL A 269 -38.74 -16.04 9.84
N ASP A 270 -39.81 -16.72 9.41
CA ASP A 270 -39.82 -18.18 9.18
C ASP A 270 -38.82 -18.60 8.11
N ARG A 271 -38.68 -17.79 7.06
CA ARG A 271 -37.68 -17.98 6.00
C ARG A 271 -36.26 -17.58 6.41
N LYS A 272 -36.04 -17.12 7.66
CA LYS A 272 -34.75 -16.65 8.18
C LYS A 272 -34.14 -15.52 7.34
N LEU A 273 -34.97 -14.63 6.81
CA LEU A 273 -34.55 -13.41 6.10
C LEU A 273 -34.68 -12.16 6.99
N LEU A 274 -35.54 -12.25 8.01
CA LEU A 274 -35.55 -11.38 9.17
C LEU A 274 -35.23 -12.22 10.41
N LEU A 275 -34.54 -11.62 11.37
CA LEU A 275 -34.30 -12.21 12.68
C LEU A 275 -35.01 -11.36 13.74
N TYR A 276 -35.94 -11.97 14.47
CA TYR A 276 -36.65 -11.31 15.56
C TYR A 276 -36.14 -11.78 16.92
N ARG A 277 -35.45 -10.91 17.65
CA ARG A 277 -34.91 -11.17 18.99
C ARG A 277 -35.94 -10.75 20.05
N ARG A 278 -36.75 -11.71 20.52
CA ARG A 278 -37.82 -11.47 21.50
C ARG A 278 -37.34 -10.82 22.80
N HIS A 279 -36.16 -11.20 23.32
CA HIS A 279 -35.63 -10.70 24.60
C HIS A 279 -35.36 -9.19 24.58
N ASN A 280 -34.94 -8.66 23.43
CA ASN A 280 -34.62 -7.26 23.24
C ASN A 280 -35.50 -6.61 22.16
N ASP A 281 -36.71 -7.12 21.90
CA ASP A 281 -37.66 -6.65 20.87
C ASP A 281 -36.98 -5.91 19.69
N GLU A 282 -36.19 -6.65 18.93
CA GLU A 282 -35.35 -6.14 17.84
C GLU A 282 -35.55 -7.03 16.60
N ILE A 283 -35.83 -6.40 15.47
CA ILE A 283 -35.86 -7.02 14.14
C ILE A 283 -34.65 -6.56 13.35
N SER A 284 -33.88 -7.49 12.81
CA SER A 284 -32.80 -7.17 11.88
C SER A 284 -32.92 -7.98 10.60
N VAL A 285 -32.47 -7.43 9.48
CA VAL A 285 -32.27 -8.22 8.26
C VAL A 285 -31.21 -9.27 8.53
N TRP A 286 -31.45 -10.48 8.03
CA TRP A 286 -30.50 -11.59 8.15
C TRP A 286 -30.29 -12.21 6.77
N HIS A 287 -29.03 -12.34 6.39
CA HIS A 287 -28.58 -13.17 5.30
C HIS A 287 -27.65 -14.19 5.92
N GLY A 288 -27.99 -15.48 5.86
CA GLY A 288 -27.24 -16.54 6.56
C GLY A 288 -25.82 -16.81 6.04
N THR A 289 -24.95 -15.82 5.91
CA THR A 289 -23.51 -16.07 5.87
C THR A 289 -23.00 -16.30 7.28
N ASP A 290 -22.81 -17.57 7.64
CA ASP A 290 -22.10 -18.04 8.83
C ASP A 290 -20.57 -17.80 8.74
N ALA A 291 -20.06 -17.28 7.62
CA ALA A 291 -18.62 -17.08 7.43
C ALA A 291 -18.19 -15.77 8.11
N ASP A 292 -17.80 -15.84 9.39
CA ASP A 292 -16.97 -14.80 10.01
C ASP A 292 -15.59 -14.79 9.31
N LEU A 293 -15.51 -14.16 8.13
CA LEU A 293 -14.28 -14.10 7.33
C LEU A 293 -13.15 -13.40 8.07
N ARG A 294 -13.49 -12.45 8.94
CA ARG A 294 -12.51 -11.73 9.77
C ARG A 294 -12.00 -12.60 10.90
N GLY A 295 -12.89 -13.25 11.65
CA GLY A 295 -12.50 -14.23 12.67
C GLY A 295 -11.66 -15.37 12.07
N ARG A 296 -12.03 -15.86 10.88
CA ARG A 296 -11.25 -16.89 10.18
C ARG A 296 -9.89 -16.38 9.70
N LEU A 297 -9.81 -15.13 9.24
CA LEU A 297 -8.53 -14.49 8.91
C LEU A 297 -7.64 -14.38 10.15
N ASP A 298 -8.18 -14.00 11.30
CA ASP A 298 -7.43 -13.95 12.56
C ASP A 298 -6.88 -15.33 12.95
N GLU A 299 -7.70 -16.37 12.87
CA GLU A 299 -7.28 -17.74 13.12
C GLU A 299 -6.17 -18.18 12.16
N GLU A 300 -6.28 -17.82 10.88
CA GLU A 300 -5.29 -18.12 9.85
C GLU A 300 -3.96 -17.41 10.12
N VAL A 301 -4.00 -16.12 10.44
CA VAL A 301 -2.81 -15.32 10.78
C VAL A 301 -2.12 -15.90 12.02
N HIS A 302 -2.86 -16.19 13.09
CA HIS A 302 -2.29 -16.79 14.30
C HIS A 302 -1.68 -18.17 14.03
N ARG A 303 -2.32 -18.97 13.17
CA ARG A 303 -1.84 -20.31 12.82
C ARG A 303 -0.56 -20.26 11.99
N GLN A 304 -0.45 -19.31 11.07
CA GLN A 304 0.68 -19.23 10.13
C GLN A 304 1.86 -18.38 10.62
N ALA A 305 1.64 -17.42 11.52
CA ALA A 305 2.66 -16.50 12.01
C ALA A 305 3.99 -17.17 12.44
N PRO A 306 4.01 -18.31 13.19
CA PRO A 306 5.27 -18.90 13.65
C PRO A 306 6.18 -19.44 12.54
N ALA A 307 5.61 -19.82 11.38
CA ALA A 307 6.36 -20.41 10.27
C ALA A 307 6.58 -19.42 9.10
N PHE A 308 6.08 -18.20 9.22
CA PHE A 308 6.09 -17.23 8.13
C PHE A 308 7.45 -16.55 7.96
N ASN A 309 8.00 -16.61 6.75
CA ASN A 309 9.25 -15.95 6.41
C ASN A 309 8.99 -14.61 5.70
N LEU A 310 9.03 -13.53 6.47
CA LEU A 310 8.77 -12.18 5.97
C LEU A 310 9.72 -11.77 4.83
N VAL A 311 11.02 -12.03 4.98
CA VAL A 311 12.04 -11.64 3.98
C VAL A 311 11.80 -12.36 2.65
N GLU A 312 11.50 -13.65 2.70
CA GLU A 312 11.19 -14.45 1.51
C GLU A 312 9.87 -14.00 0.85
N PHE A 313 8.84 -13.75 1.65
CA PHE A 313 7.56 -13.24 1.14
C PHE A 313 7.73 -11.90 0.43
N LEU A 314 8.40 -10.92 1.06
CA LEU A 314 8.66 -9.61 0.47
C LEU A 314 9.50 -9.72 -0.81
N ALA A 315 10.48 -10.62 -0.86
CA ALA A 315 11.30 -10.84 -2.05
C ALA A 315 10.47 -11.34 -3.25
N HIS A 316 9.37 -12.04 -3.01
CA HIS A 316 8.44 -12.50 -4.05
C HIS A 316 7.40 -11.45 -4.41
N GLU A 317 6.69 -10.92 -3.41
CA GLU A 317 5.58 -9.98 -3.58
C GLU A 317 6.04 -8.59 -4.03
N ALA A 318 7.12 -8.07 -3.44
CA ALA A 318 7.60 -6.72 -3.68
C ALA A 318 9.11 -6.69 -3.91
N ARG A 319 9.55 -7.19 -5.07
CA ARG A 319 10.97 -7.34 -5.41
C ARG A 319 11.78 -6.05 -5.17
N PRO A 320 12.89 -6.12 -4.43
CA PRO A 320 13.72 -4.95 -4.18
C PRO A 320 14.37 -4.46 -5.48
N PRO A 321 14.52 -3.14 -5.66
CA PRO A 321 14.93 -2.56 -6.93
C PRO A 321 16.42 -2.80 -7.23
N VAL A 322 16.72 -2.94 -8.52
CA VAL A 322 18.10 -2.97 -9.02
C VAL A 322 18.54 -1.57 -9.44
N TRP A 323 19.67 -1.11 -8.90
CA TRP A 323 20.19 0.23 -9.19
C TRP A 323 21.37 0.21 -10.15
N LYS A 324 21.38 1.16 -11.09
CA LYS A 324 22.50 1.33 -12.04
C LYS A 324 23.23 2.65 -11.74
N PRO A 325 24.56 2.65 -11.58
CA PRO A 325 25.36 3.88 -11.48
C PRO A 325 25.49 4.51 -12.87
N LEU A 326 24.43 5.19 -13.32
CA LEU A 326 24.26 5.61 -14.72
C LEU A 326 25.40 6.48 -15.23
N GLN A 327 25.87 7.45 -14.44
CA GLN A 327 26.97 8.33 -14.83
C GLN A 327 28.26 7.52 -15.05
N TYR A 328 28.62 6.67 -14.09
CA TYR A 328 29.80 5.81 -14.22
C TYR A 328 29.69 4.87 -15.42
N ASN A 329 28.53 4.25 -15.61
CA ASN A 329 28.30 3.33 -16.73
C ASN A 329 28.49 4.03 -18.09
N SER A 330 27.97 5.25 -18.22
CA SER A 330 28.15 6.09 -19.41
C SER A 330 29.62 6.46 -19.62
N ASP A 331 30.30 6.94 -18.59
CA ASP A 331 31.68 7.45 -18.69
C ASP A 331 32.72 6.37 -19.03
N PHE A 332 32.42 5.10 -18.70
CA PHE A 332 33.32 3.95 -18.90
C PHE A 332 32.86 2.98 -19.99
N GLY A 333 31.69 3.19 -20.59
CA GLY A 333 31.15 2.28 -21.62
C GLY A 333 30.84 0.87 -21.09
N ILE A 334 30.38 0.77 -19.84
CA ILE A 334 30.14 -0.50 -19.13
C ILE A 334 28.75 -0.52 -18.49
N CYS A 335 28.15 -1.70 -18.36
CA CYS A 335 26.90 -1.86 -17.61
C CYS A 335 27.19 -2.51 -16.26
N ARG A 336 27.34 -1.72 -15.19
CA ARG A 336 27.36 -2.17 -13.80
C ARG A 336 25.99 -2.00 -13.14
N TYR A 337 25.71 -2.81 -12.14
CA TYR A 337 24.48 -2.71 -11.35
C TYR A 337 24.67 -3.18 -9.90
N TRP A 338 23.80 -2.67 -9.03
CA TRP A 338 23.71 -2.98 -7.61
C TRP A 338 22.40 -3.73 -7.36
N SER A 339 22.47 -4.95 -6.83
CA SER A 339 21.30 -5.78 -6.56
C SER A 339 20.70 -5.47 -5.19
N GLY A 340 19.38 -5.29 -5.13
CA GLY A 340 18.64 -5.16 -3.88
C GLY A 340 18.31 -6.50 -3.24
N GLU A 341 18.29 -6.54 -1.91
CA GLU A 341 17.93 -7.69 -1.10
C GLU A 341 17.32 -7.20 0.23
N TYR A 342 16.25 -7.83 0.68
CA TYR A 342 15.71 -7.59 2.03
C TYR A 342 16.53 -8.37 3.05
N MET A 343 16.64 -7.84 4.26
CA MET A 343 17.36 -8.49 5.35
C MET A 343 16.74 -8.13 6.69
N ALA A 344 16.57 -9.09 7.58
CA ALA A 344 16.15 -8.78 8.94
C ALA A 344 17.26 -7.99 9.66
N ALA A 345 16.89 -6.97 10.43
CA ALA A 345 17.84 -6.12 11.16
C ALA A 345 18.83 -6.95 12.02
N ASP A 346 18.35 -8.03 12.63
CA ASP A 346 19.12 -8.90 13.52
C ASP A 346 20.18 -9.75 12.79
N GLU A 347 20.06 -9.94 11.48
CA GLU A 347 21.00 -10.72 10.67
C GLU A 347 22.17 -9.88 10.14
N LEU A 348 22.09 -8.55 10.23
CA LEU A 348 23.05 -7.64 9.62
C LEU A 348 24.48 -7.84 10.15
N GLU A 349 24.63 -7.98 11.46
CA GLU A 349 25.94 -8.16 12.12
C GLU A 349 26.63 -9.43 11.62
N ALA A 350 25.92 -10.57 11.65
CA ALA A 350 26.43 -11.84 11.16
C ALA A 350 26.78 -11.77 9.66
N TYR A 351 25.93 -11.13 8.85
CA TYR A 351 26.17 -10.93 7.42
C TYR A 351 27.44 -10.11 7.15
N LEU A 352 27.63 -8.99 7.85
CA LEU A 352 28.79 -8.12 7.67
C LEU A 352 30.09 -8.80 8.10
N ARG A 353 30.07 -9.55 9.22
CA ARG A 353 31.22 -10.34 9.69
C ARG A 353 31.58 -11.45 8.72
N GLY A 354 30.58 -12.15 8.17
CA GLY A 354 30.79 -13.18 7.14
C GLY A 354 31.37 -12.63 5.84
N MET A 355 31.12 -11.35 5.53
CA MET A 355 31.64 -10.66 4.35
C MET A 355 33.04 -10.07 4.51
N ALA A 356 33.62 -10.08 5.72
CA ALA A 356 34.89 -9.40 6.04
C ALA A 356 36.10 -9.85 5.20
N SER A 357 35.97 -10.93 4.41
CA SER A 357 37.05 -11.50 3.59
C SER A 357 36.65 -11.94 2.17
N GLY A 358 35.42 -11.64 1.70
CA GLY A 358 34.87 -12.23 0.48
C GLY A 358 34.44 -11.22 -0.59
N ALA A 359 34.62 -11.57 -1.87
CA ALA A 359 33.99 -10.87 -2.98
C ALA A 359 32.46 -11.06 -2.94
N ILE A 360 31.70 -10.09 -3.46
CA ILE A 360 30.26 -10.27 -3.71
C ILE A 360 30.08 -11.52 -4.58
N THR A 361 29.50 -12.57 -4.00
CA THR A 361 29.29 -13.88 -4.63
C THR A 361 28.27 -13.83 -5.77
N SER A 362 27.43 -12.79 -5.77
CA SER A 362 26.40 -12.52 -6.78
C SER A 362 26.98 -11.83 -8.03
N GLY A 363 26.40 -12.12 -9.20
CA GLY A 363 26.74 -11.51 -10.50
C GLY A 363 26.54 -9.98 -10.60
N ALA A 364 26.25 -9.30 -9.50
CA ALA A 364 26.20 -7.85 -9.35
C ALA A 364 27.59 -7.21 -9.15
N ASP A 365 27.65 -5.88 -9.21
CA ASP A 365 28.86 -5.08 -8.93
C ASP A 365 28.80 -4.42 -7.54
N GLY A 366 27.67 -4.55 -6.85
CA GLY A 366 27.41 -4.07 -5.49
C GLY A 366 26.09 -4.61 -4.96
N LYS A 367 25.86 -4.51 -3.65
CA LYS A 367 24.59 -4.89 -3.00
C LYS A 367 23.94 -3.70 -2.28
N MET A 368 22.61 -3.65 -2.36
CA MET A 368 21.75 -2.80 -1.55
C MET A 368 21.02 -3.69 -0.56
N LEU A 369 21.26 -3.53 0.73
CA LEU A 369 20.54 -4.26 1.78
C LEU A 369 19.43 -3.38 2.32
N TYR A 370 18.18 -3.82 2.20
CA TYR A 370 17.00 -3.14 2.72
C TYR A 370 16.60 -3.79 4.03
N LEU A 371 16.87 -3.11 5.15
CA LEU A 371 16.64 -3.69 6.45
C LEU A 371 15.16 -3.64 6.84
N VAL A 372 14.67 -4.78 7.29
CA VAL A 372 13.36 -4.91 7.92
C VAL A 372 13.58 -4.75 9.43
N ALA A 373 12.97 -3.70 10.00
CA ALA A 373 13.01 -3.40 11.42
C ALA A 373 11.60 -3.03 11.89
N GLU A 374 11.05 -3.83 12.79
CA GLU A 374 9.65 -3.71 13.24
C GLU A 374 9.53 -3.06 14.62
N THR A 375 10.64 -3.02 15.37
CA THR A 375 10.72 -2.38 16.68
C THR A 375 11.76 -1.26 16.72
N ARG A 376 11.61 -0.33 17.67
CA ARG A 376 12.60 0.73 17.91
C ARG A 376 13.97 0.17 18.30
N GLU A 377 13.99 -0.96 19.01
CA GLU A 377 15.23 -1.64 19.41
C GLU A 377 15.97 -2.21 18.19
N GLN A 378 15.27 -2.93 17.31
CA GLN A 378 15.83 -3.43 16.06
C GLN A 378 16.36 -2.29 15.18
N LEU A 379 15.62 -1.19 15.10
CA LEU A 379 16.04 -0.01 14.36
C LEU A 379 17.33 0.60 14.93
N GLN A 380 17.40 0.82 16.24
CA GLN A 380 18.59 1.36 16.90
C GLN A 380 19.82 0.45 16.72
N LYS A 381 19.62 -0.86 16.89
CA LYS A 381 20.66 -1.88 16.69
C LYS A 381 21.16 -1.89 15.24
N ALA A 382 20.25 -1.84 14.26
CA ALA A 382 20.59 -1.76 12.85
C ALA A 382 21.41 -0.50 12.51
N GLU A 383 21.03 0.66 13.05
CA GLU A 383 21.78 1.91 12.86
C GLU A 383 23.18 1.83 13.49
N GLN A 384 23.28 1.29 14.71
CA GLN A 384 24.56 1.10 15.38
C GLN A 384 25.50 0.19 14.57
N ILE A 385 25.02 -0.98 14.15
CA ILE A 385 25.80 -1.92 13.32
C ILE A 385 26.19 -1.27 11.98
N ALA A 386 25.28 -0.52 11.36
CA ALA A 386 25.56 0.19 10.12
C ALA A 386 26.61 1.30 10.27
N HIS A 387 26.79 1.85 11.47
CA HIS A 387 27.85 2.80 11.80
C HIS A 387 29.18 2.13 12.15
N GLU A 388 29.15 1.09 12.97
CA GLU A 388 30.33 0.48 13.59
C GLU A 388 30.96 -0.63 12.72
N GLU A 389 30.15 -1.48 12.10
CA GLU A 389 30.63 -2.69 11.41
C GLU A 389 30.60 -2.60 9.88
N LEU A 390 29.82 -1.68 9.30
CA LEU A 390 29.74 -1.55 7.83
C LEU A 390 31.02 -0.94 7.26
N ILE A 391 31.98 -1.79 6.87
CA ILE A 391 33.25 -1.36 6.26
C ILE A 391 33.37 -1.70 4.76
N HIS A 392 32.52 -2.61 4.26
CA HIS A 392 32.63 -3.17 2.92
C HIS A 392 32.41 -2.11 1.82
N THR A 393 33.26 -2.10 0.79
CA THR A 393 33.29 -1.05 -0.25
C THR A 393 32.21 -1.20 -1.32
N GLN A 394 31.54 -2.34 -1.37
CA GLN A 394 30.50 -2.63 -2.37
C GLN A 394 29.12 -2.95 -1.75
N VAL A 395 28.89 -2.57 -0.48
CA VAL A 395 27.57 -2.70 0.18
C VAL A 395 27.07 -1.33 0.59
N VAL A 396 25.79 -1.07 0.31
CA VAL A 396 25.04 0.06 0.86
C VAL A 396 23.86 -0.52 1.63
N VAL A 397 23.61 0.01 2.82
CA VAL A 397 22.52 -0.42 3.70
C VAL A 397 21.46 0.67 3.73
N ALA A 398 20.20 0.29 3.54
CA ALA A 398 19.02 1.15 3.68
C ALA A 398 18.33 0.77 4.99
N VAL A 399 18.25 1.73 5.90
CA VAL A 399 17.59 1.58 7.21
C VAL A 399 16.32 2.42 7.19
N PRO A 400 15.15 1.89 7.58
CA PRO A 400 13.93 2.67 7.66
C PRO A 400 14.08 3.79 8.70
N ARG A 401 13.31 4.88 8.58
CA ARG A 401 13.38 6.01 9.53
C ARG A 401 12.64 5.76 10.83
N GLU A 402 11.58 4.97 10.73
CA GLU A 402 10.72 4.56 11.83
C GLU A 402 10.53 3.04 11.70
N PRO A 403 10.22 2.33 12.79
CA PRO A 403 9.87 0.91 12.70
C PRO A 403 8.66 0.72 11.78
N LEU A 404 8.72 -0.29 10.91
CA LEU A 404 7.65 -0.59 9.94
C LEU A 404 7.02 -1.94 10.27
N PRO A 405 5.69 -2.02 10.48
CA PRO A 405 4.99 -3.27 10.80
C PRO A 405 4.75 -4.10 9.53
N LEU A 406 5.83 -4.58 8.92
CA LEU A 406 5.78 -5.31 7.65
C LEU A 406 5.28 -6.75 7.83
N LEU A 407 5.52 -7.38 8.98
CA LEU A 407 5.11 -8.74 9.31
C LEU A 407 3.60 -8.91 9.29
N ASP A 408 2.89 -8.09 10.06
CA ASP A 408 1.43 -8.12 10.15
C ASP A 408 0.78 -7.91 8.78
N ALA A 409 1.22 -6.86 8.07
CA ALA A 409 0.69 -6.53 6.74
C ALA A 409 0.98 -7.64 5.70
N ALA A 410 2.16 -8.26 5.76
CA ALA A 410 2.53 -9.36 4.89
C ALA A 410 1.75 -10.64 5.20
N LEU A 411 1.58 -10.99 6.48
CA LEU A 411 0.79 -12.12 6.94
C LEU A 411 -0.67 -12.00 6.51
N GLU A 412 -1.26 -10.81 6.64
CA GLU A 412 -2.64 -10.55 6.23
C GLU A 412 -2.83 -10.79 4.73
N VAL A 413 -1.94 -10.23 3.88
CA VAL A 413 -1.95 -10.47 2.43
C VAL A 413 -1.77 -11.96 2.10
N HIS A 414 -0.86 -12.64 2.80
CA HIS A 414 -0.61 -14.06 2.60
C HIS A 414 -1.86 -14.90 2.91
N CYS A 415 -2.46 -14.70 4.08
CA CYS A 415 -3.63 -15.45 4.55
C CYS A 415 -4.85 -15.19 3.66
N LEU A 416 -5.12 -13.93 3.31
CA LEU A 416 -6.20 -13.57 2.38
C LEU A 416 -6.00 -14.17 0.99
N THR A 417 -4.75 -14.27 0.53
CA THR A 417 -4.46 -14.93 -0.75
C THR A 417 -4.75 -16.43 -0.65
N GLN A 418 -4.40 -17.10 0.45
CA GLN A 418 -4.74 -18.52 0.66
C GLN A 418 -6.25 -18.76 0.78
N MET A 419 -6.96 -17.89 1.51
CA MET A 419 -8.42 -18.00 1.69
C MET A 419 -9.19 -17.92 0.37
N GLN A 420 -8.68 -17.21 -0.65
CA GLN A 420 -9.29 -17.19 -2.00
C GLN A 420 -9.24 -18.55 -2.70
N PHE A 421 -8.31 -19.43 -2.31
CA PHE A 421 -8.16 -20.78 -2.86
C PHE A 421 -8.81 -21.87 -1.99
N ASP A 422 -9.37 -21.51 -0.83
CA ASP A 422 -10.15 -22.43 0.00
C ASP A 422 -11.52 -22.70 -0.64
N THR A 423 -11.64 -23.83 -1.33
CA THR A 423 -12.85 -24.18 -2.09
C THR A 423 -14.08 -24.39 -1.22
N ASP A 424 -13.89 -24.83 0.04
CA ASP A 424 -15.02 -25.07 0.95
C ASP A 424 -15.57 -23.73 1.46
N LEU A 425 -14.66 -22.80 1.78
CA LEU A 425 -15.01 -21.42 2.14
C LEU A 425 -15.67 -20.67 0.98
N VAL A 426 -15.10 -20.73 -0.22
CA VAL A 426 -15.63 -20.00 -1.38
C VAL A 426 -16.99 -20.54 -1.84
N ARG A 427 -17.26 -21.84 -1.66
CA ARG A 427 -18.55 -22.45 -2.03
C ARG A 427 -19.64 -22.23 -0.98
N SER A 428 -19.30 -21.77 0.23
CA SER A 428 -20.31 -21.59 1.29
C SER A 428 -21.29 -20.46 0.97
N ASP A 429 -20.82 -19.38 0.31
CA ASP A 429 -21.68 -18.30 -0.16
C ASP A 429 -21.05 -17.62 -1.40
N PRO A 430 -21.83 -17.33 -2.46
CA PRO A 430 -21.34 -16.63 -3.66
C PRO A 430 -20.72 -15.25 -3.41
N LEU A 431 -20.95 -14.63 -2.25
CA LEU A 431 -20.40 -13.33 -1.86
C LEU A 431 -19.06 -13.42 -1.12
N VAL A 432 -18.66 -14.61 -0.63
CA VAL A 432 -17.41 -14.81 0.14
C VAL A 432 -16.19 -14.44 -0.69
N LEU A 433 -16.09 -14.93 -1.94
CA LEU A 433 -14.93 -14.66 -2.78
C LEU A 433 -14.78 -13.18 -3.13
N PRO A 434 -15.84 -12.45 -3.58
CA PRO A 434 -15.78 -11.01 -3.75
C PRO A 434 -15.32 -10.25 -2.49
N GLU A 435 -15.76 -10.67 -1.30
CA GLU A 435 -15.39 -10.03 -0.04
C GLU A 435 -13.91 -10.27 0.32
N ILE A 436 -13.42 -11.50 0.20
CA ILE A 436 -11.99 -11.83 0.43
C ILE A 436 -11.11 -11.07 -0.58
N GLN A 437 -11.53 -10.97 -1.85
CA GLN A 437 -10.79 -10.24 -2.87
C GLN A 437 -10.65 -8.76 -2.52
N GLN A 438 -11.75 -8.12 -2.07
CA GLN A 438 -11.70 -6.73 -1.62
C GLN A 438 -10.76 -6.56 -0.41
N MET A 439 -10.87 -7.43 0.59
CA MET A 439 -9.97 -7.42 1.75
C MET A 439 -8.51 -7.58 1.33
N ALA A 440 -8.22 -8.44 0.35
CA ALA A 440 -6.87 -8.66 -0.16
C ALA A 440 -6.33 -7.44 -0.89
N ASP A 441 -7.15 -6.76 -1.69
CA ASP A 441 -6.75 -5.55 -2.40
C ASP A 441 -6.43 -4.41 -1.44
N ASP A 442 -7.27 -4.20 -0.42
CA ASP A 442 -7.03 -3.21 0.64
C ASP A 442 -5.72 -3.52 1.42
N SER A 443 -5.52 -4.80 1.78
CA SER A 443 -4.32 -5.25 2.51
C SER A 443 -3.04 -5.09 1.67
N ARG A 444 -3.10 -5.39 0.37
CA ARG A 444 -1.96 -5.19 -0.55
C ARG A 444 -1.62 -3.72 -0.70
N ALA A 445 -2.62 -2.84 -0.79
CA ALA A 445 -2.40 -1.39 -0.87
C ALA A 445 -1.67 -0.89 0.38
N HIS A 446 -2.07 -1.34 1.57
CA HIS A 446 -1.41 -1.01 2.82
C HIS A 446 0.04 -1.53 2.87
N LEU A 447 0.27 -2.80 2.53
CA LEU A 447 1.63 -3.37 2.46
C LEU A 447 2.52 -2.58 1.50
N GLN A 448 2.00 -2.20 0.33
CA GLN A 448 2.76 -1.45 -0.67
C GLN A 448 3.20 -0.07 -0.14
N GLN A 449 2.37 0.60 0.67
CA GLN A 449 2.73 1.87 1.29
C GLN A 449 3.91 1.70 2.26
N LEU A 450 3.91 0.66 3.10
CA LEU A 450 5.01 0.37 4.03
C LEU A 450 6.30 0.01 3.28
N VAL A 451 6.20 -0.86 2.27
CA VAL A 451 7.34 -1.24 1.44
C VAL A 451 7.93 -0.03 0.71
N ASP A 452 7.10 0.88 0.22
CA ASP A 452 7.57 2.10 -0.44
C ASP A 452 8.39 3.00 0.50
N GLN A 453 8.08 3.04 1.80
CA GLN A 453 8.87 3.77 2.80
C GLN A 453 10.27 3.18 3.01
N LEU A 454 10.43 1.87 2.79
CA LEU A 454 11.72 1.19 2.87
C LEU A 454 12.50 1.25 1.55
N LEU A 455 11.83 1.14 0.40
CA LEU A 455 12.50 0.99 -0.90
C LEU A 455 12.78 2.31 -1.62
N ARG A 456 11.88 3.31 -1.49
CA ARG A 456 11.93 4.51 -2.33
C ARG A 456 12.80 5.59 -1.72
N PRO A 457 13.86 6.05 -2.42
CA PRO A 457 14.62 7.20 -1.96
C PRO A 457 13.75 8.45 -2.02
N SER A 458 13.41 9.01 -0.86
CA SER A 458 12.63 10.23 -0.70
C SER A 458 13.01 10.92 0.63
N PRO A 459 12.58 12.16 0.89
CA PRO A 459 12.82 12.80 2.18
C PRO A 459 12.27 12.00 3.37
N ARG A 460 11.15 11.30 3.17
CA ARG A 460 10.50 10.41 4.15
C ARG A 460 10.87 8.93 3.97
N GLY A 461 11.71 8.60 2.99
CA GLY A 461 12.16 7.24 2.70
C GLY A 461 13.33 6.82 3.59
N PRO A 462 14.04 5.73 3.25
CA PRO A 462 15.07 5.16 4.11
C PRO A 462 16.29 6.08 4.24
N ARG A 463 17.04 5.88 5.32
CA ARG A 463 18.40 6.42 5.51
C ARG A 463 19.41 5.47 4.88
N TRP A 464 20.37 6.01 4.16
CA TRP A 464 21.36 5.22 3.41
C TRP A 464 22.71 5.25 4.11
N PHE A 465 23.32 4.10 4.35
CA PHE A 465 24.60 3.97 5.01
C PHE A 465 25.65 3.34 4.08
N TYR A 466 26.85 3.91 4.09
CA TYR A 466 27.99 3.41 3.33
C TYR A 466 29.29 3.67 4.11
N ARG A 467 30.05 2.61 4.38
CA ARG A 467 31.32 2.65 5.13
C ARG A 467 31.20 3.36 6.49
N GLY A 468 30.24 2.95 7.31
CA GLY A 468 30.01 3.50 8.65
C GLY A 468 29.39 4.90 8.68
N LYS A 469 29.07 5.48 7.52
CA LYS A 469 28.58 6.86 7.41
C LYS A 469 27.23 6.91 6.70
N GLU A 470 26.31 7.65 7.28
CA GLU A 470 25.07 8.03 6.61
C GLU A 470 25.37 8.89 5.37
N LYS A 471 24.62 8.66 4.30
CA LYS A 471 24.68 9.35 3.03
C LYS A 471 23.31 9.95 2.73
N HIS A 472 23.33 11.22 2.38
CA HIS A 472 22.11 11.90 1.97
C HIS A 472 21.73 11.50 0.53
N ALA A 473 20.63 10.77 0.38
CA ALA A 473 20.06 10.38 -0.91
C ALA A 473 18.52 10.40 -0.87
N ALA A 474 17.96 11.61 -0.78
CA ALA A 474 16.51 11.84 -0.69
C ALA A 474 15.76 11.81 -2.04
N SER A 475 16.35 11.27 -3.10
CA SER A 475 15.68 11.07 -4.39
C SER A 475 16.34 9.96 -5.22
N PRO A 476 15.63 9.35 -6.19
CA PRO A 476 16.22 8.33 -7.07
C PRO A 476 17.44 8.84 -7.85
N SER A 477 17.46 10.13 -8.21
CA SER A 477 18.59 10.77 -8.88
C SER A 477 19.79 10.90 -7.93
N ALA A 478 19.55 11.35 -6.69
CA ALA A 478 20.60 11.47 -5.67
C ALA A 478 21.22 10.11 -5.33
N LEU A 479 20.41 9.06 -5.20
CA LEU A 479 20.92 7.70 -4.97
C LEU A 479 21.77 7.20 -6.15
N ARG A 480 21.33 7.39 -7.40
CA ARG A 480 22.12 7.02 -8.60
C ARG A 480 23.45 7.77 -8.66
N LYS A 481 23.48 9.05 -8.26
CA LYS A 481 24.70 9.85 -8.16
C LYS A 481 25.64 9.30 -7.09
N LEU A 482 25.12 9.01 -5.89
CA LEU A 482 25.88 8.36 -4.81
C LEU A 482 26.48 7.03 -5.27
N LEU A 483 25.70 6.16 -5.89
CA LEU A 483 26.17 4.88 -6.41
C LEU A 483 27.21 5.05 -7.51
N SER A 484 27.11 6.08 -8.35
CA SER A 484 28.13 6.40 -9.36
C SER A 484 29.44 6.84 -8.72
N GLN A 485 29.40 7.64 -7.65
CA GLN A 485 30.58 8.02 -6.87
C GLN A 485 31.23 6.80 -6.20
N ILE A 486 30.44 5.97 -5.53
CA ILE A 486 30.91 4.73 -4.89
C ILE A 486 31.57 3.82 -5.93
N THR A 487 30.89 3.60 -7.07
CA THR A 487 31.42 2.80 -8.18
C THR A 487 32.72 3.39 -8.73
N GLY A 488 32.83 4.72 -8.79
CA GLY A 488 34.04 5.46 -9.14
C GLY A 488 35.22 5.16 -8.22
N HIS A 489 34.99 5.08 -6.91
CA HIS A 489 36.04 4.74 -5.94
C HIS A 489 36.43 3.26 -5.98
N VAL A 490 35.44 2.37 -6.02
CA VAL A 490 35.65 0.92 -6.05
C VAL A 490 36.40 0.51 -7.32
N PHE A 491 35.96 0.98 -8.48
CA PHE A 491 36.43 0.56 -9.78
C PHE A 491 37.24 1.64 -10.51
N HIS A 492 38.07 2.38 -9.76
CA HIS A 492 38.82 3.54 -10.25
C HIS A 492 39.88 3.21 -11.33
N LYS A 493 40.20 1.92 -11.56
CA LYS A 493 41.12 1.46 -12.62
C LYS A 493 40.40 0.77 -13.78
N THR A 494 39.08 0.91 -13.91
CA THR A 494 38.34 0.35 -15.06
C THR A 494 38.79 1.00 -16.37
N PRO A 495 39.15 0.23 -17.40
CA PRO A 495 39.47 0.79 -18.71
C PRO A 495 38.22 1.31 -19.42
N LYS A 496 38.35 2.45 -20.12
CA LYS A 496 37.28 3.00 -20.95
C LYS A 496 37.28 2.35 -22.33
N ILE A 497 36.33 1.44 -22.58
CA ILE A 497 36.20 0.74 -23.86
C ILE A 497 34.76 0.84 -24.33
N HIS A 498 34.52 1.59 -25.40
CA HIS A 498 33.17 1.80 -25.93
C HIS A 498 32.81 0.72 -26.96
N ASN A 499 32.48 -0.47 -26.46
CA ASN A 499 31.94 -1.55 -27.28
C ASN A 499 31.00 -2.43 -26.45
N GLU A 500 29.72 -2.08 -26.44
CA GLU A 500 28.72 -2.77 -25.64
C GLU A 500 28.56 -4.26 -25.99
N MET A 501 28.94 -4.69 -27.20
CA MET A 501 28.80 -6.09 -27.60
C MET A 501 29.79 -6.99 -26.85
N ILE A 502 31.00 -6.46 -26.59
CA ILE A 502 32.12 -7.21 -25.99
C ILE A 502 32.36 -6.86 -24.51
N VAL A 503 32.02 -5.64 -24.07
CA VAL A 503 32.12 -5.21 -22.67
C VAL A 503 30.94 -5.75 -21.86
N ARG A 504 30.83 -7.09 -21.80
CA ARG A 504 29.79 -7.84 -21.07
C ARG A 504 30.38 -9.03 -20.34
N ARG A 505 29.72 -9.45 -19.25
CA ARG A 505 30.09 -10.67 -18.51
C ARG A 505 29.95 -11.91 -19.41
N LYS A 506 28.84 -11.99 -20.16
CA LYS A 506 28.55 -13.08 -21.09
C LYS A 506 28.19 -12.52 -22.47
N PRO A 507 29.16 -12.42 -23.41
CA PRO A 507 28.87 -12.04 -24.80
C PRO A 507 27.99 -13.09 -25.49
N SER A 508 27.28 -12.70 -26.56
CA SER A 508 26.49 -13.65 -27.36
C SER A 508 27.38 -14.61 -28.15
N GLY A 509 26.83 -15.75 -28.58
CA GLY A 509 27.57 -16.76 -29.36
C GLY A 509 28.23 -16.18 -30.62
N THR A 510 27.51 -15.31 -31.35
CA THR A 510 28.03 -14.59 -32.53
C THR A 510 29.25 -13.74 -32.18
N ILE A 511 29.18 -12.98 -31.07
CA ILE A 511 30.28 -12.14 -30.62
C ILE A 511 31.47 -12.98 -30.14
N VAL A 512 31.23 -14.11 -29.49
CA VAL A 512 32.29 -15.06 -29.11
C VAL A 512 33.04 -15.58 -30.36
N ASN A 513 32.32 -15.92 -31.43
CA ASN A 513 32.93 -16.37 -32.68
C ASN A 513 33.73 -15.26 -33.39
N SER A 514 33.20 -14.04 -33.44
CA SER A 514 33.95 -12.89 -33.95
C SER A 514 35.18 -12.57 -33.08
N ARG A 515 35.07 -12.70 -31.75
CA ARG A 515 36.23 -12.56 -30.85
C ARG A 515 37.30 -13.59 -31.20
N LYS A 516 36.96 -14.85 -31.48
CA LYS A 516 37.95 -15.87 -31.92
C LYS A 516 38.69 -15.44 -33.19
N LYS A 517 38.00 -14.89 -34.19
CA LYS A 517 38.64 -14.37 -35.42
C LYS A 517 39.63 -13.25 -35.12
N LEU A 518 39.27 -12.33 -34.23
CA LEU A 518 40.17 -11.28 -33.76
C LEU A 518 41.38 -11.86 -33.02
N LEU A 519 41.18 -12.84 -32.14
CA LEU A 519 42.28 -13.51 -31.42
C LEU A 519 43.28 -14.18 -32.38
N MET A 520 42.81 -14.85 -33.44
CA MET A 520 43.69 -15.40 -34.47
C MET A 520 44.46 -14.29 -35.20
N GLY A 521 43.80 -13.17 -35.51
CA GLY A 521 44.48 -11.97 -36.03
C GLY A 521 45.60 -11.48 -35.13
N ILE A 522 45.36 -11.39 -33.82
CA ILE A 522 46.37 -11.00 -32.83
C ILE A 522 47.53 -12.00 -32.83
N LEU A 523 47.26 -13.30 -32.75
CA LEU A 523 48.29 -14.31 -32.58
C LEU A 523 49.12 -14.59 -33.84
N GLU A 524 48.55 -14.48 -35.03
CA GLU A 524 49.19 -14.89 -36.28
C GLU A 524 49.62 -13.71 -37.17
N ARG A 525 48.97 -12.55 -37.02
CA ARG A 525 49.07 -11.43 -37.98
C ARG A 525 49.44 -10.10 -37.31
N SER A 526 49.97 -10.14 -36.09
CA SER A 526 50.62 -8.99 -35.45
C SER A 526 51.71 -8.40 -36.36
N GLY A 527 51.80 -7.06 -36.41
CA GLY A 527 52.70 -6.34 -37.30
C GLY A 527 52.07 -5.87 -38.62
N LYS A 528 50.87 -6.38 -38.97
CA LYS A 528 50.10 -5.93 -40.14
C LYS A 528 49.08 -4.86 -39.75
N GLU A 529 48.76 -3.97 -40.68
CA GLU A 529 47.62 -3.06 -40.54
C GLU A 529 46.34 -3.85 -40.26
N MET A 530 45.54 -3.39 -39.30
CA MET A 530 44.27 -4.01 -38.89
C MET A 530 44.36 -5.52 -38.58
N LEU A 531 45.56 -6.06 -38.31
CA LEU A 531 45.82 -7.51 -38.19
C LEU A 531 45.35 -8.32 -39.42
N GLY A 532 45.24 -7.67 -40.58
CA GLY A 532 44.69 -8.25 -41.80
C GLY A 532 43.19 -8.54 -41.76
N ILE A 533 42.44 -7.94 -40.83
CA ILE A 533 40.97 -8.05 -40.76
C ILE A 533 40.34 -7.11 -41.80
N LYS A 534 39.39 -7.63 -42.59
CA LYS A 534 38.69 -6.91 -43.65
C LYS A 534 37.18 -6.80 -43.34
N GLY A 535 36.54 -5.78 -43.90
CA GLY A 535 35.09 -5.55 -43.77
C GLY A 535 34.70 -4.83 -42.48
N ASN A 536 33.39 -4.84 -42.16
CA ASN A 536 32.77 -4.12 -41.05
C ASN A 536 32.01 -5.07 -40.09
N PHE A 537 32.49 -6.29 -39.94
CA PHE A 537 31.91 -7.30 -39.05
C PHE A 537 32.29 -7.06 -37.57
N PRO A 538 31.68 -7.76 -36.60
CA PRO A 538 31.92 -7.51 -35.18
C PRO A 538 33.39 -7.67 -34.74
N ASP A 539 34.20 -8.50 -35.40
CA ASP A 539 35.64 -8.64 -35.18
C ASP A 539 36.43 -7.39 -35.60
N ALA A 540 36.10 -6.79 -36.74
CA ALA A 540 36.65 -5.50 -37.15
C ALA A 540 36.26 -4.37 -36.18
N SER A 541 35.00 -4.36 -35.72
CA SER A 541 34.53 -3.42 -34.69
C SER A 541 35.26 -3.59 -33.36
N MET A 542 35.42 -4.83 -32.88
CA MET A 542 36.21 -5.13 -31.67
C MET A 542 37.67 -4.72 -31.81
N PHE A 543 38.31 -4.97 -32.96
CA PHE A 543 39.67 -4.49 -33.22
C PHE A 543 39.75 -2.97 -33.08
N ARG A 544 38.88 -2.23 -33.79
CA ARG A 544 38.91 -0.77 -33.79
C ARG A 544 38.70 -0.21 -32.39
N THR A 545 37.72 -0.72 -31.66
CA THR A 545 37.32 -0.18 -30.36
C THR A 545 38.19 -0.62 -29.18
N VAL A 546 38.78 -1.82 -29.21
CA VAL A 546 39.59 -2.36 -28.10
C VAL A 546 41.08 -2.12 -28.30
N LEU A 547 41.58 -2.14 -29.54
CA LEU A 547 43.01 -2.05 -29.84
C LEU A 547 43.43 -0.74 -30.51
N LEU A 548 42.73 -0.33 -31.57
CA LEU A 548 43.13 0.83 -32.38
C LEU A 548 42.83 2.16 -31.65
N HIS A 549 41.56 2.42 -31.32
CA HIS A 549 41.12 3.70 -30.73
C HIS A 549 41.63 3.89 -29.30
N THR A 550 41.99 2.81 -28.61
CA THR A 550 42.61 2.85 -27.29
C THR A 550 44.11 3.15 -27.33
N GLY A 551 44.72 3.11 -28.52
CA GLY A 551 46.15 3.30 -28.74
C GLY A 551 47.00 2.08 -28.42
N LEU A 552 46.41 0.94 -28.04
CA LEU A 552 47.15 -0.29 -27.75
C LEU A 552 47.85 -0.86 -28.99
N TYR A 553 47.24 -0.74 -30.16
CA TYR A 553 47.83 -1.15 -31.44
C TYR A 553 47.81 0.02 -32.41
N ARG A 554 48.97 0.40 -32.92
CA ARG A 554 49.14 1.64 -33.69
C ARG A 554 50.26 1.52 -34.72
N GLU A 555 50.22 2.42 -35.68
CA GLU A 555 51.33 2.64 -36.61
C GLU A 555 52.42 3.49 -35.94
N SER A 556 53.67 3.07 -36.09
CA SER A 556 54.85 3.85 -35.68
C SER A 556 55.22 4.87 -36.77
N LYS A 557 56.03 5.87 -36.43
CA LYS A 557 56.49 6.91 -37.37
C LYS A 557 57.18 6.36 -38.64
N GLY A 558 57.66 5.12 -38.62
CA GLY A 558 58.28 4.43 -39.76
C GLY A 558 57.34 3.49 -40.52
N GLY A 559 56.01 3.63 -40.38
CA GLY A 559 55.02 2.82 -41.11
C GLY A 559 54.85 1.38 -40.58
N ARG A 560 55.53 1.01 -39.49
CA ARG A 560 55.41 -0.32 -38.88
C ARG A 560 54.26 -0.33 -37.87
N TRP A 561 53.36 -1.30 -37.99
CA TRP A 561 52.29 -1.53 -37.04
C TRP A 561 52.77 -2.37 -35.86
N GLY A 562 52.28 -2.07 -34.66
CA GLY A 562 52.65 -2.84 -33.47
C GLY A 562 51.97 -2.37 -32.20
N TYR A 563 52.29 -3.03 -31.09
CA TYR A 563 51.73 -2.73 -29.78
C TYR A 563 52.46 -1.57 -29.10
N ALA A 564 51.71 -0.75 -28.36
CA ALA A 564 52.23 0.36 -27.58
C ALA A 564 52.84 -0.09 -26.25
N ALA A 565 53.88 0.62 -25.81
CA ALA A 565 54.39 0.53 -24.43
C ALA A 565 53.39 1.18 -23.42
N PRO A 566 53.33 0.73 -22.15
CA PRO A 566 52.35 1.18 -21.16
C PRO A 566 52.65 2.55 -20.52
N HIS A 567 52.92 3.57 -21.35
CA HIS A 567 53.15 4.95 -20.90
C HIS A 567 52.07 5.92 -21.42
N ALA A 568 51.97 7.08 -20.76
CA ALA A 568 50.85 8.03 -20.95
C ALA A 568 50.64 8.50 -22.39
N ARG A 569 51.73 8.79 -23.09
CA ARG A 569 51.67 9.26 -24.49
C ARG A 569 51.15 8.19 -25.48
N ALA A 570 51.16 6.92 -25.10
CA ALA A 570 50.78 5.82 -26.00
C ALA A 570 49.43 5.20 -25.63
N VAL A 571 49.12 5.12 -24.33
CA VAL A 571 47.83 4.63 -23.82
C VAL A 571 47.22 5.73 -22.94
N PRO A 572 46.41 6.65 -23.52
CA PRO A 572 45.90 7.82 -22.81
C PRO A 572 44.99 7.47 -21.63
N ASP A 573 44.14 6.45 -21.75
CA ASP A 573 43.24 6.03 -20.68
C ASP A 573 44.01 5.46 -19.47
N PRO A 574 43.88 6.05 -18.26
CA PRO A 574 44.62 5.59 -17.08
C PRO A 574 44.26 4.16 -16.65
N GLY A 575 42.98 3.78 -16.76
CA GLY A 575 42.52 2.43 -16.41
C GLY A 575 43.14 1.38 -17.32
N LEU A 576 43.05 1.59 -18.63
CA LEU A 576 43.67 0.69 -19.61
C LEU A 576 45.19 0.63 -19.47
N ARG A 577 45.84 1.75 -19.18
CA ARG A 577 47.29 1.77 -18.93
C ARG A 577 47.67 0.96 -17.70
N ALA A 578 46.86 1.01 -16.64
CA ALA A 578 47.08 0.20 -15.44
C ALA A 578 46.92 -1.30 -15.73
N VAL A 579 45.91 -1.68 -16.53
CA VAL A 579 45.72 -3.06 -16.99
C VAL A 579 46.88 -3.51 -17.87
N TRP A 580 47.30 -2.67 -18.82
CA TRP A 580 48.38 -2.96 -19.75
C TRP A 580 49.73 -3.13 -19.05
N ARG A 581 50.01 -2.31 -18.03
CA ARG A 581 51.18 -2.47 -17.17
C ARG A 581 51.14 -3.77 -16.38
N ARG A 582 49.98 -4.13 -15.82
CA ARG A 582 49.82 -5.39 -15.09
C ARG A 582 50.05 -6.61 -15.99
N LEU A 583 49.59 -6.55 -17.25
CA LEU A 583 49.89 -7.55 -18.28
C LEU A 583 51.37 -7.58 -18.65
N GLN A 584 52.03 -6.42 -18.78
CA GLN A 584 53.48 -6.34 -18.99
C GLN A 584 54.24 -7.03 -17.87
N GLN A 585 53.93 -6.72 -16.61
CA GLN A 585 54.54 -7.36 -15.44
C GLN A 585 54.32 -8.88 -15.50
N PHE A 586 53.08 -9.30 -15.78
CA PHE A 586 52.77 -10.73 -15.89
C PHE A 586 53.57 -11.44 -16.98
N PHE A 587 53.86 -10.85 -18.14
CA PHE A 587 54.60 -11.54 -19.20
C PHE A 587 56.12 -11.34 -19.11
N ALA A 588 56.59 -10.12 -18.84
CA ALA A 588 58.00 -9.74 -18.92
C ALA A 588 58.82 -10.02 -17.65
N GLU A 589 58.21 -10.05 -16.46
CA GLU A 589 58.95 -10.30 -15.21
C GLU A 589 59.14 -11.81 -14.99
N PRO A 590 60.37 -12.32 -14.79
CA PRO A 590 60.59 -13.73 -14.45
C PRO A 590 59.87 -14.11 -13.14
N ALA A 591 59.43 -15.36 -13.03
CA ALA A 591 58.83 -15.90 -11.82
C ALA A 591 59.47 -17.25 -11.49
N ASP A 592 59.68 -17.52 -10.20
CA ASP A 592 60.28 -18.77 -9.72
C ASP A 592 59.32 -19.97 -9.88
N GLU A 593 58.01 -19.71 -9.88
CA GLU A 593 56.96 -20.69 -10.15
C GLU A 593 56.29 -20.46 -11.52
N PRO A 594 55.68 -21.50 -12.12
CA PRO A 594 54.85 -21.34 -13.31
C PRO A 594 53.76 -20.29 -13.08
N LYS A 595 53.77 -19.26 -13.93
CA LYS A 595 52.76 -18.19 -13.88
C LYS A 595 51.36 -18.77 -14.10
N ARG A 596 50.38 -18.24 -13.37
CA ARG A 596 48.99 -18.74 -13.36
C ARG A 596 48.05 -17.72 -14.04
N PRO A 597 47.74 -17.89 -15.35
CA PRO A 597 46.88 -16.93 -16.08
C PRO A 597 45.50 -16.75 -15.46
N ARG A 598 44.93 -17.82 -14.88
CA ARG A 598 43.61 -17.76 -14.24
C ARG A 598 43.56 -16.75 -13.09
N GLU A 599 44.59 -16.74 -12.24
CA GLU A 599 44.66 -15.82 -11.10
C GLU A 599 44.73 -14.36 -11.57
N LEU A 600 45.50 -14.08 -12.64
CA LEU A 600 45.53 -12.75 -13.26
C LEU A 600 44.16 -12.34 -13.82
N LEU A 601 43.48 -13.24 -14.54
CA LEU A 601 42.17 -12.94 -15.11
C LEU A 601 41.12 -12.72 -14.01
N ASP A 602 41.19 -13.46 -12.91
CA ASP A 602 40.31 -13.28 -11.75
C ASP A 602 40.62 -11.96 -11.02
N GLU A 603 41.90 -11.59 -10.89
CA GLU A 603 42.35 -10.29 -10.37
C GLU A 603 41.78 -9.13 -11.19
N LEU A 604 41.95 -9.17 -12.52
CA LEU A 604 41.48 -8.09 -13.42
C LEU A 604 39.96 -7.96 -13.47
N GLN A 605 39.20 -9.00 -13.08
CA GLN A 605 37.74 -8.95 -12.95
C GLN A 605 37.25 -8.36 -11.64
N ARG A 606 38.13 -8.26 -10.63
CA ARG A 606 37.80 -7.69 -9.31
C ARG A 606 38.17 -6.20 -9.23
N PRO A 607 37.63 -5.44 -8.27
CA PRO A 607 38.16 -4.13 -7.94
C PRO A 607 39.69 -4.18 -7.75
N PRO A 608 40.44 -3.15 -8.19
CA PRO A 608 39.95 -1.86 -8.70
C PRO A 608 39.67 -1.82 -10.22
N TYR A 609 39.87 -2.94 -10.93
CA TYR A 609 39.76 -2.99 -12.39
C TYR A 609 38.35 -3.35 -12.88
N GLY A 610 37.76 -4.43 -12.35
CA GLY A 610 36.41 -4.84 -12.67
C GLY A 610 36.13 -5.09 -14.17
N ILE A 611 37.11 -5.58 -14.93
CA ILE A 611 36.99 -5.78 -16.37
C ILE A 611 35.95 -6.87 -16.66
N ARG A 612 35.18 -6.69 -17.73
CA ARG A 612 34.23 -7.72 -18.17
C ARG A 612 34.94 -8.87 -18.87
N ALA A 613 34.57 -10.11 -18.53
CA ALA A 613 35.12 -11.34 -19.10
C ALA A 613 35.09 -11.41 -20.64
N GLY A 614 34.17 -10.69 -21.29
CA GLY A 614 34.14 -10.58 -22.75
C GLY A 614 35.43 -10.00 -23.37
N VAL A 615 36.03 -9.01 -22.71
CA VAL A 615 37.19 -8.24 -23.22
C VAL A 615 38.52 -8.92 -22.88
N LEU A 616 38.59 -9.61 -21.75
CA LEU A 616 39.84 -10.16 -21.21
C LEU A 616 40.65 -11.01 -22.19
N PRO A 617 40.08 -11.93 -22.99
CA PRO A 617 40.88 -12.72 -23.93
C PRO A 617 41.60 -11.86 -24.96
N ILE A 618 41.00 -10.75 -25.39
CA ILE A 618 41.59 -9.83 -26.37
C ILE A 618 42.81 -9.13 -25.75
N LEU A 619 42.64 -8.57 -24.55
CA LEU A 619 43.73 -7.89 -23.84
C LEU A 619 44.85 -8.86 -23.46
N PHE A 620 44.52 -10.08 -23.03
CA PHE A 620 45.50 -11.09 -22.68
C PHE A 620 46.32 -11.55 -23.90
N ALA A 621 45.67 -11.87 -25.02
CA ALA A 621 46.37 -12.27 -26.24
C ALA A 621 47.22 -11.14 -26.82
N ALA A 622 46.73 -9.90 -26.77
CA ALA A 622 47.50 -8.73 -27.17
C ALA A 622 48.71 -8.53 -26.26
N GLY A 623 48.54 -8.66 -24.94
CA GLY A 623 49.62 -8.55 -23.95
C GLY A 623 50.69 -9.62 -24.14
N LEU A 624 50.28 -10.86 -24.41
CA LEU A 624 51.19 -11.95 -24.75
C LEU A 624 52.06 -11.57 -25.95
N LYS A 625 51.47 -11.04 -27.03
CA LYS A 625 52.24 -10.63 -28.21
C LYS A 625 53.10 -9.38 -28.01
N ALA A 626 52.71 -8.51 -27.09
CA ALA A 626 53.42 -7.27 -26.85
C ALA A 626 54.64 -7.44 -25.91
N PHE A 627 54.62 -8.44 -25.02
CA PHE A 627 55.54 -8.52 -23.88
C PHE A 627 56.19 -9.88 -23.66
N SER A 628 55.83 -10.90 -24.45
CA SER A 628 56.44 -12.24 -24.40
C SER A 628 57.53 -12.44 -25.43
#